data_AF-H2AX81-F1
#
_entry.id   AF-H2AX81-F1
#
_cell.length_a   1.000
_cell.length_b   1.000
_cell.length_c   1.000
_cell.angle_alpha   90.00
_cell.angle_beta   90.00
_cell.angle_gamma   90.00
#
_symmetry.space_group_name_H-M   'P 1'
#
loop_
_entity.id
_entity.type
_entity.pdbx_description
1 polymer ?
#
loop_
_entity_poly.entity_id
_entity_poly.type
_entity_poly.pdbx_seq_one_letter_code
_entity_poly.pdbx_strand_id
1 'polypeptide(L)'
;MAKQSLDVSSDRRKARKAYFNAPSSERRVLLSAPLSKELRAQYGIKALPIRRDDEVLVTRGSKKGSEGKVSSVYRLKFAIQVDKLSKEKSNGAAVPVNIHPSKVVITKIHMDKDRKALIQRKGGKLE
;
A
#
# COMPACT_ATOMS: atom_id res chain seq x y z
N MET A 1 24.84 -11.67 -5.25
CA MET A 1 25.44 -10.97 -6.41
C MET A 1 25.04 -9.50 -6.36
N ALA A 2 25.98 -8.61 -6.66
CA ALA A 2 25.85 -7.17 -6.54
C ALA A 2 25.26 -6.52 -7.82
N LYS A 3 25.10 -5.19 -7.80
CA LYS A 3 24.70 -4.34 -8.94
C LYS A 3 25.44 -4.76 -10.23
N GLN A 4 24.67 -4.95 -11.31
CA GLN A 4 25.18 -5.30 -12.66
C GLN A 4 25.11 -4.12 -13.65
N SER A 5 23.94 -3.48 -13.79
CA SER A 5 23.77 -2.31 -14.66
C SER A 5 24.53 -1.10 -14.12
N LEU A 6 25.17 -0.33 -14.99
CA LEU A 6 25.95 0.85 -14.62
C LEU A 6 25.09 2.04 -14.17
N ASP A 7 23.89 2.18 -14.74
CA ASP A 7 22.97 3.32 -14.53
C ASP A 7 22.34 3.35 -13.12
N VAL A 8 22.31 2.20 -12.44
CA VAL A 8 21.72 2.09 -11.10
C VAL A 8 22.74 2.54 -10.05
N SER A 9 22.33 3.30 -9.04
CA SER A 9 23.25 3.72 -7.97
C SER A 9 22.96 2.99 -6.66
N SER A 10 24.00 2.42 -6.03
CA SER A 10 23.93 1.83 -4.68
C SER A 10 24.18 2.84 -3.55
N ASP A 11 24.40 4.11 -3.89
CA ASP A 11 24.61 5.19 -2.92
C ASP A 11 23.36 5.45 -2.07
N ARG A 12 23.50 5.25 -0.75
CA ARG A 12 22.47 5.50 0.26
C ARG A 12 21.94 6.93 0.22
N ARG A 13 22.77 7.93 -0.07
CA ARG A 13 22.38 9.35 -0.12
C ARG A 13 21.43 9.60 -1.28
N LYS A 14 21.80 9.12 -2.48
CA LYS A 14 20.97 9.22 -3.69
C LYS A 14 19.63 8.49 -3.50
N ALA A 15 19.64 7.28 -2.95
CA ALA A 15 18.43 6.51 -2.70
C ALA A 15 17.44 7.24 -1.75
N ARG A 16 17.94 7.79 -0.64
CA ARG A 16 17.11 8.53 0.32
C ARG A 16 16.55 9.82 -0.29
N LYS A 17 17.37 10.56 -1.04
CA LYS A 17 16.95 11.79 -1.73
C LYS A 17 15.82 11.50 -2.72
N ALA A 18 15.96 10.46 -3.53
CA ALA A 18 14.93 10.02 -4.47
C ALA A 18 13.63 9.64 -3.75
N TYR A 19 13.72 8.86 -2.65
CA TYR A 19 12.53 8.42 -1.90
C TYR A 19 11.74 9.59 -1.28
N PHE A 20 12.39 10.46 -0.50
CA PHE A 20 11.70 11.52 0.22
C PHE A 20 11.21 12.65 -0.69
N ASN A 21 11.90 12.90 -1.80
CA ASN A 21 11.52 13.93 -2.79
C ASN A 21 10.65 13.38 -3.92
N ALA A 22 10.27 12.10 -3.89
CA ALA A 22 9.44 11.49 -4.92
C ALA A 22 8.11 12.25 -5.12
N PRO A 23 7.67 12.49 -6.36
CA PRO A 23 6.35 13.07 -6.65
C PRO A 23 5.21 12.11 -6.30
N SER A 24 3.98 12.63 -6.24
CA SER A 24 2.79 11.85 -5.86
C SER A 24 2.53 10.64 -6.76
N SER A 25 2.88 10.72 -8.04
CA SER A 25 2.77 9.64 -9.03
C SER A 25 3.67 8.45 -8.67
N GLU A 26 4.91 8.69 -8.28
CA GLU A 26 5.86 7.66 -7.83
C GLU A 26 5.47 7.13 -6.45
N ARG A 27 5.06 8.02 -5.53
CA ARG A 27 4.60 7.61 -4.19
C ARG A 27 3.41 6.65 -4.24
N ARG A 28 2.55 6.74 -5.26
CA ARG A 28 1.49 5.75 -5.50
C ARG A 28 2.06 4.34 -5.64
N VAL A 29 3.14 4.17 -6.40
CA VAL A 29 3.78 2.87 -6.63
C VAL A 29 4.55 2.41 -5.40
N LEU A 30 5.27 3.33 -4.74
CA LEU A 30 5.99 3.05 -3.50
C LEU A 30 5.05 2.56 -2.38
N LEU A 31 3.84 3.12 -2.30
CA LEU A 31 2.79 2.72 -1.37
C LEU A 31 1.96 1.54 -1.90
N SER A 32 2.64 0.45 -2.26
CA SER A 32 2.00 -0.82 -2.61
C SER A 32 1.80 -1.71 -1.39
N ALA A 33 0.71 -2.47 -1.39
CA ALA A 33 0.40 -3.47 -0.38
C ALA A 33 0.33 -4.89 -1.00
N PRO A 34 0.77 -5.93 -0.27
CA PRO A 34 0.60 -7.32 -0.69
C PRO A 34 -0.88 -7.73 -0.69
N LEU A 35 -1.25 -8.63 -1.60
CA LEU A 35 -2.59 -9.24 -1.62
C LEU A 35 -2.68 -10.41 -0.63
N SER A 36 -3.88 -10.77 -0.20
CA SER A 36 -4.16 -11.98 0.59
C SER A 36 -3.81 -13.24 -0.20
N LYS A 37 -3.68 -14.39 0.47
CA LYS A 37 -3.35 -15.65 -0.21
C LYS A 37 -4.42 -16.04 -1.23
N GLU A 38 -5.69 -15.81 -0.88
CA GLU A 38 -6.86 -16.04 -1.73
C GLU A 38 -6.80 -15.15 -2.99
N LEU A 39 -6.64 -13.83 -2.81
CA LEU A 39 -6.55 -12.90 -3.95
C LEU A 39 -5.31 -13.15 -4.82
N ARG A 40 -4.20 -13.63 -4.25
CA ARG A 40 -3.03 -14.01 -5.05
C ARG A 40 -3.32 -15.22 -5.92
N ALA A 41 -4.06 -16.21 -5.42
CA ALA A 41 -4.45 -17.37 -6.19
C ALA A 41 -5.43 -16.99 -7.32
N GLN A 42 -6.40 -16.12 -7.02
CA GLN A 42 -7.40 -15.64 -7.98
C GLN A 42 -6.78 -14.80 -9.10
N TYR A 43 -6.04 -13.74 -8.75
CA TYR A 43 -5.54 -12.77 -9.74
C TYR A 43 -4.12 -13.06 -10.24
N GLY A 44 -3.37 -13.96 -9.60
CA GLY A 44 -1.98 -14.29 -9.97
C GLY A 44 -0.94 -13.20 -9.67
N ILE A 45 -1.30 -12.15 -8.92
CA ILE A 45 -0.40 -11.01 -8.62
C ILE A 45 -0.07 -10.97 -7.13
N LYS A 46 1.18 -10.61 -6.80
CA LYS A 46 1.66 -10.55 -5.41
C LYS A 46 1.26 -9.26 -4.66
N ALA A 47 1.27 -8.11 -5.32
CA ALA A 47 1.03 -6.80 -4.71
C ALA A 47 0.49 -5.75 -5.70
N LEU A 48 -0.30 -4.81 -5.18
CA LEU A 48 -0.89 -3.70 -5.92
C LEU A 48 -0.69 -2.35 -5.19
N PRO A 49 -0.59 -1.23 -5.93
CA PRO A 49 -0.71 0.11 -5.37
C PRO A 49 -2.04 0.27 -4.62
N ILE A 50 -1.98 0.65 -3.34
CA ILE A 50 -3.18 0.78 -2.52
C ILE A 50 -3.99 2.01 -2.94
N ARG A 51 -5.33 1.90 -2.90
CA ARG A 51 -6.23 3.03 -3.17
C ARG A 51 -7.29 3.16 -2.10
N ARG A 52 -8.01 4.29 -2.16
CA ARG A 52 -9.24 4.47 -1.38
C ARG A 52 -10.23 3.36 -1.77
N ASP A 53 -11.02 2.95 -0.79
CA ASP A 53 -12.03 1.91 -0.92
C ASP A 53 -11.53 0.47 -1.06
N ASP A 54 -10.21 0.23 -1.08
CA ASP A 54 -9.68 -1.13 -0.85
C ASP A 54 -9.97 -1.56 0.60
N GLU A 55 -10.35 -2.81 0.82
CA GLU A 55 -10.43 -3.40 2.15
C GLU A 55 -9.11 -4.08 2.52
N VAL A 56 -8.73 -3.91 3.77
CA VAL A 56 -7.42 -4.31 4.24
C VAL A 56 -7.42 -4.92 5.64
N LEU A 57 -6.46 -5.82 5.87
CA LEU A 57 -6.16 -6.46 7.14
C LEU A 57 -4.75 -6.08 7.59
N VAL A 58 -4.62 -5.58 8.82
CA VAL A 58 -3.32 -5.20 9.40
C VAL A 58 -2.60 -6.45 9.92
N THR A 59 -1.41 -6.73 9.38
CA THR A 59 -0.65 -7.95 9.72
C THR A 59 0.48 -7.74 10.73
N ARG A 60 0.94 -6.49 10.90
CA ARG A 60 2.06 -6.15 11.79
C ARG A 60 1.77 -4.92 12.65
N GLY A 61 2.39 -4.87 13.82
CA GLY A 61 2.30 -3.74 14.76
C GLY A 61 1.17 -3.90 15.79
N SER A 62 0.95 -2.86 16.61
CA SER A 62 0.02 -2.90 17.75
C SER A 62 -1.45 -3.06 17.37
N LYS A 63 -1.80 -2.80 16.11
CA LYS A 63 -3.16 -2.93 15.56
C LYS A 63 -3.30 -4.18 14.68
N LYS A 64 -2.46 -5.19 14.89
CA LYS A 64 -2.49 -6.47 14.15
C LYS A 64 -3.84 -7.17 14.36
N GLY A 65 -4.38 -7.74 13.29
CA GLY A 65 -5.67 -8.44 13.28
C GLY A 65 -6.87 -7.53 13.05
N SER A 66 -6.70 -6.22 13.06
CA SER A 66 -7.75 -5.29 12.70
C SER A 66 -7.95 -5.24 11.20
N GLU A 67 -9.22 -5.20 10.78
CA GLU A 67 -9.64 -5.05 9.40
C GLU A 67 -10.42 -3.74 9.22
N GLY A 68 -10.37 -3.19 8.01
CA GLY A 68 -11.15 -2.02 7.68
C GLY A 68 -10.97 -1.58 6.23
N LYS A 69 -11.77 -0.59 5.85
CA LYS A 69 -11.72 0.03 4.52
C LYS A 69 -10.71 1.18 4.53
N VAL A 70 -9.95 1.35 3.45
CA VAL A 70 -9.02 2.48 3.34
C VAL A 70 -9.81 3.76 3.05
N SER A 71 -9.76 4.71 3.98
CA SER A 71 -10.44 6.01 3.82
C SER A 71 -9.61 7.00 3.04
N SER A 72 -8.33 7.12 3.39
CA SER A 72 -7.41 8.04 2.72
C SER A 72 -6.03 7.42 2.52
N VAL A 73 -5.43 7.72 1.36
CA VAL A 73 -4.04 7.41 1.07
C VAL A 73 -3.24 8.71 1.18
N TYR A 74 -2.66 8.94 2.35
CA TYR A 74 -1.93 10.15 2.68
C TYR A 74 -0.49 10.10 2.15
N ARG A 75 -0.33 10.27 0.84
CA ARG A 75 0.96 10.15 0.13
C ARG A 75 2.02 11.12 0.64
N LEU A 76 1.62 12.29 1.15
CA LEU A 76 2.56 13.26 1.74
C LEU A 76 3.33 12.67 2.94
N LYS A 77 2.65 11.84 3.76
CA LYS A 77 3.20 11.20 4.97
C LYS A 77 3.57 9.73 4.78
N PHE A 78 3.55 9.23 3.54
CA PHE A 78 3.82 7.81 3.24
C PHE A 78 2.96 6.83 4.05
N ALA A 79 1.69 7.15 4.24
CA ALA A 79 0.79 6.36 5.08
C ALA A 79 -0.61 6.22 4.49
N ILE A 80 -1.33 5.21 4.96
CA ILE A 80 -2.76 5.01 4.75
C ILE A 80 -3.50 5.22 6.07
N GLN A 81 -4.73 5.69 5.96
CA GLN A 81 -5.69 5.73 7.06
C GLN A 81 -6.78 4.71 6.76
N VAL A 82 -7.12 3.92 7.76
CA VAL A 82 -8.10 2.84 7.65
C VAL A 82 -9.26 3.18 8.57
N ASP A 83 -10.47 3.03 8.06
CA ASP A 83 -11.69 3.21 8.84
C ASP A 83 -11.73 2.21 10.00
N LYS A 84 -12.28 2.63 11.13
CA LYS A 84 -12.28 1.91 12.42
C LYS A 84 -10.92 1.87 13.15
N LEU A 85 -9.84 2.34 12.53
CA LEU A 85 -8.51 2.44 13.15
C LEU A 85 -8.21 3.87 13.60
N SER A 86 -8.80 4.24 14.74
CA SER A 86 -8.57 5.51 15.42
C SER A 86 -7.88 5.34 16.77
N LYS A 87 -7.35 6.45 17.28
CA LYS A 87 -6.87 6.62 18.65
C LYS A 87 -7.73 7.69 19.31
N GLU A 88 -8.31 7.37 20.46
CA GLU A 88 -9.00 8.35 21.27
C GLU A 88 -8.00 9.22 22.04
N LYS A 89 -8.28 10.52 22.08
CA LYS A 89 -7.58 11.49 22.92
C LYS A 89 -8.25 11.58 24.29
N SER A 90 -7.56 12.17 25.27
CA SER A 90 -8.11 12.43 26.60
C SER A 90 -9.35 13.33 26.58
N ASN A 91 -9.55 14.12 25.53
CA ASN A 91 -10.74 14.95 25.33
C ASN A 91 -11.89 14.24 24.59
N GLY A 92 -11.83 12.91 24.40
CA GLY A 92 -12.86 12.11 23.74
C GLY A 92 -12.86 12.17 22.20
N ALA A 93 -12.01 12.99 21.57
CA ALA A 93 -11.93 13.06 20.12
C ALA A 93 -11.15 11.87 19.52
N ALA A 94 -11.65 11.28 18.43
CA ALA A 94 -11.00 10.20 17.71
C ALA A 94 -10.09 10.72 16.59
N VAL A 95 -8.83 10.27 16.55
CA VAL A 95 -7.88 10.61 15.48
C VAL A 95 -7.46 9.36 14.69
N PRO A 96 -7.53 9.37 13.35
CA PRO A 96 -7.09 8.25 12.53
C PRO A 96 -5.62 7.91 12.73
N VAL A 97 -5.30 6.62 12.81
CA VAL A 97 -3.92 6.15 12.89
C VAL A 97 -3.34 5.95 11.50
N ASN A 98 -2.16 6.51 11.27
CA ASN A 98 -1.41 6.32 10.04
C ASN A 98 -0.69 4.98 10.05
N ILE A 99 -0.96 4.15 9.05
CA ILE A 99 -0.35 2.81 8.89
C ILE A 99 0.44 2.79 7.58
N HIS A 100 1.56 2.06 7.54
CA HIS A 100 2.31 1.87 6.32
C HIS A 100 1.74 0.65 5.54
N PRO A 101 1.50 0.74 4.22
CA PRO A 101 0.85 -0.33 3.44
C PRO A 101 1.64 -1.65 3.41
N SER A 102 2.97 -1.62 3.62
CA SER A 102 3.76 -2.86 3.72
C SER A 102 3.44 -3.71 4.98
N LYS A 103 2.73 -3.14 5.96
CA LYS A 103 2.31 -3.82 7.20
C LYS A 103 0.88 -4.35 7.12
N VAL A 104 0.30 -4.33 5.93
CA VAL A 104 -1.11 -4.55 5.66
C VAL A 104 -1.25 -5.51 4.49
N VAL A 105 -2.34 -6.26 4.44
CA VAL A 105 -2.70 -7.15 3.34
C VAL A 105 -4.05 -6.72 2.79
N ILE A 106 -4.17 -6.60 1.47
CA ILE A 106 -5.46 -6.31 0.82
C ILE A 106 -6.32 -7.58 0.86
N THR A 107 -7.55 -7.45 1.34
CA THR A 107 -8.54 -8.54 1.45
C THR A 107 -9.61 -8.43 0.37
N LYS A 108 -10.04 -7.22 0.03
CA LYS A 108 -10.89 -6.95 -1.15
C LYS A 108 -10.34 -5.79 -1.95
N ILE A 109 -10.32 -5.97 -3.26
CA ILE A 109 -9.84 -4.96 -4.21
C ILE A 109 -11.05 -4.16 -4.68
N HIS A 110 -10.99 -2.84 -4.58
CA HIS A 110 -11.92 -2.00 -5.32
C HIS A 110 -11.55 -2.10 -6.81
N MET A 111 -12.51 -2.38 -7.69
CA MET A 111 -12.28 -2.64 -9.12
C MET A 111 -12.82 -1.52 -10.01
N ASP A 112 -11.95 -0.94 -10.84
CA ASP A 112 -12.30 0.00 -11.92
C ASP A 112 -11.66 -0.45 -13.23
N LYS A 113 -12.00 0.20 -14.35
CA LYS A 113 -11.38 -0.02 -15.67
C LYS A 113 -9.84 -0.02 -15.60
N ASP A 114 -9.25 0.96 -14.93
CA ASP A 114 -7.79 1.07 -14.80
C ASP A 114 -7.19 0.02 -13.87
N ARG A 115 -7.95 -0.44 -12.86
CA ARG A 115 -7.51 -1.51 -11.95
C ARG A 115 -7.43 -2.83 -12.69
N LYS A 116 -8.46 -3.12 -13.51
CA LYS A 116 -8.51 -4.29 -14.40
C LYS A 116 -7.35 -4.27 -15.40
N ALA A 117 -7.16 -3.15 -16.10
CA ALA A 117 -6.04 -2.97 -17.02
C ALA A 117 -4.67 -3.13 -16.34
N LEU A 118 -4.51 -2.63 -15.11
CA LEU A 118 -3.28 -2.77 -14.33
C LEU A 118 -2.99 -4.23 -13.97
N ILE A 119 -4.02 -5.00 -13.60
CA ILE A 119 -3.89 -6.42 -13.26
C ILE A 119 -3.44 -7.20 -14.51
N GLN A 120 -4.13 -7.02 -15.64
CA GLN A 120 -3.75 -7.65 -16.90
C GLN A 120 -2.33 -7.28 -17.33
N ARG A 121 -1.95 -5.99 -17.24
CA ARG A 121 -0.59 -5.52 -17.58
C ARG A 121 0.50 -6.15 -16.71
N LYS A 122 0.18 -6.54 -15.49
CA LYS A 122 1.10 -7.26 -14.59
C LYS A 122 1.15 -8.77 -14.86
N GLY A 123 0.45 -9.27 -15.89
CA GLY A 123 0.32 -10.69 -16.19
C GLY A 123 -0.68 -11.42 -15.29
N GLY A 124 -1.55 -10.68 -14.60
CA GLY A 124 -2.60 -11.26 -13.77
C GLY A 124 -3.79 -11.71 -14.59
N LYS A 125 -4.51 -12.71 -14.06
CA LYS A 125 -5.77 -13.18 -14.60
C LYS A 125 -6.89 -12.31 -14.02
N LEU A 126 -7.78 -11.81 -14.86
CA LEU A 126 -9.08 -11.32 -14.42
C LEU A 126 -10.04 -12.49 -14.62
N GLU A 127 -10.77 -12.85 -13.56
CA GLU A 127 -12.04 -13.56 -13.76
C GLU A 127 -12.98 -12.73 -14.64
#